data_AF-F9FAG3-F1
#
_entry.id   AF-F9FAG3-F1
#
_cell.length_a   1.000
_cell.length_b   1.000
_cell.length_c   1.000
_cell.angle_alpha   90.00
_cell.angle_beta   90.00
_cell.angle_gamma   90.00
#
_symmetry.space_group_name_H-M   'P 1'
#
loop_
_entity.id
_entity.type
_entity.pdbx_description
1 polymer ?
#
loop_
_entity_poly.entity_id
_entity_poly.type
_entity_poly.pdbx_seq_one_letter_code
_entity_poly.pdbx_strand_id
1 'polypeptide(L)'
;YVFTGQGSQEQGMGMELYASSPVAKEVWDRADKYLLDAYGFSITNIVKNNPKELTIHFGGPRGKAIRQNYIAMTFETVAADGSIKSEKIFKEIDETTTSYTYRSPTGLLSATQFTQPALTLMEKASFEDMKAKGLVPNNSTFAGHSLGEYSALAALAEVMPIESLVSVVFYRGLTMQVAVERDAAGRSNYSMCAVNPSRISKTFNEAALQFVVDNIAEETGWLLEIVNYNIANMQYVCAGDLRALDTLAGVTNFIKIQKIDIEEVKDNIEEVKGHLREIIRGCAEKTLAKPTPLELERGFATIPLRGIDVPFHSTFLRSGVKPFRSFLLKKINKTSIDPSKLVGKYIPNVTAKPFALTKEYFEDVYKLTNSPKIGAVLANWEKYNQDETATNGVEGSDSSSGEYEGSGRAA
;
A
#
# COMPACT_ATOMS: atom_id res chain seq x y z
N TYR A 1 1.39 -6.14 16.79
CA TYR A 1 2.51 -6.19 15.85
C TYR A 1 2.35 -5.15 14.77
N VAL A 2 3.40 -4.39 14.48
CA VAL A 2 3.42 -3.45 13.36
C VAL A 2 4.45 -3.91 12.34
N PHE A 3 4.05 -3.95 11.07
CA PHE A 3 4.90 -4.35 9.95
C PHE A 3 5.35 -3.11 9.18
N THR A 4 6.61 -3.10 8.77
CA THR A 4 7.23 -1.95 8.11
C THR A 4 6.80 -1.82 6.67
N GLY A 5 6.88 -0.60 6.14
CA GLY A 5 6.64 -0.34 4.72
C GLY A 5 7.91 -0.43 3.90
N GLN A 6 7.80 -0.04 2.63
CA GLN A 6 8.97 0.19 1.78
C GLN A 6 9.80 1.38 2.29
N GLY A 7 11.12 1.33 2.11
CA GLY A 7 12.07 2.39 2.48
C GLY A 7 13.22 1.93 3.37
N SER A 8 13.06 0.78 4.04
CA SER A 8 14.05 0.17 4.94
C SER A 8 14.86 -0.97 4.32
N GLN A 9 14.72 -1.20 3.02
CA GLN A 9 15.42 -2.29 2.34
C GLN A 9 16.94 -2.10 2.35
N GLU A 10 17.66 -3.17 2.63
CA GLU A 10 19.11 -3.21 2.61
C GLU A 10 19.62 -4.56 2.09
N GLN A 11 20.80 -4.54 1.48
CA GLN A 11 21.43 -5.75 0.97
C GLN A 11 21.72 -6.71 2.13
N GLY A 12 21.34 -7.97 1.98
CA GLY A 12 21.53 -9.00 3.01
C GLY A 12 20.47 -9.03 4.11
N MET A 13 19.42 -8.21 4.04
CA MET A 13 18.37 -8.21 5.07
C MET A 13 17.79 -9.61 5.32
N GLY A 14 17.69 -9.98 6.60
CA GLY A 14 17.16 -11.28 7.03
C GLY A 14 18.02 -12.51 6.66
N MET A 15 19.19 -12.35 6.05
CA MET A 15 20.00 -13.49 5.60
C MET A 15 20.72 -14.23 6.74
N GLU A 16 21.00 -13.56 7.86
CA GLU A 16 21.48 -14.23 9.08
C GLU A 16 20.40 -15.15 9.66
N LEU A 17 19.15 -14.69 9.71
CA LEU A 17 18.01 -15.50 10.15
C LEU A 17 17.74 -16.65 9.17
N TYR A 18 17.84 -16.39 7.86
CA TYR A 18 17.78 -17.43 6.83
C TYR A 18 18.82 -18.55 7.05
N ALA A 19 20.02 -18.21 7.50
CA ALA A 19 21.08 -19.18 7.74
C ALA A 19 20.88 -19.98 9.04
N SER A 20 20.21 -19.40 10.05
CA SER A 20 20.14 -19.95 11.41
C SER A 20 18.79 -20.57 11.78
N SER A 21 17.68 -20.18 11.14
CA SER A 21 16.33 -20.66 11.45
C SER A 21 15.75 -21.51 10.30
N PRO A 22 15.48 -22.82 10.53
CA PRO A 22 14.89 -23.68 9.50
C PRO A 22 13.53 -23.20 9.00
N VAL A 23 12.70 -22.64 9.89
CA VAL A 23 11.37 -22.12 9.54
C VAL A 23 11.49 -20.85 8.70
N ALA A 24 12.39 -19.93 9.06
CA ALA A 24 12.66 -18.74 8.25
C ALA A 24 13.22 -19.13 6.87
N LYS A 25 14.14 -20.11 6.82
CA LYS A 25 14.70 -20.64 5.58
C LYS A 25 13.63 -21.20 4.65
N GLU A 26 12.68 -21.96 5.19
CA GLU A 26 11.57 -22.54 4.41
C GLU A 26 10.73 -21.44 3.74
N VAL A 27 10.45 -20.32 4.42
CA VAL A 27 9.69 -19.20 3.85
C VAL A 27 10.37 -18.66 2.59
N TRP A 28 11.67 -18.40 2.67
CA TRP A 28 12.46 -17.89 1.55
C TRP A 28 12.59 -18.92 0.42
N ASP A 29 12.87 -20.19 0.74
CA ASP A 29 13.07 -21.24 -0.26
C ASP A 29 11.78 -21.52 -1.05
N ARG A 30 10.62 -21.51 -0.39
CA ARG A 30 9.30 -21.63 -1.05
C ARG A 30 9.05 -20.48 -2.02
N ALA A 31 9.32 -19.26 -1.57
CA ALA A 31 9.19 -18.07 -2.41
C ALA A 31 10.13 -18.09 -3.61
N ASP A 32 11.40 -18.41 -3.41
CA ASP A 32 12.40 -18.52 -4.46
C ASP A 32 12.00 -19.56 -5.50
N LYS A 33 11.57 -20.75 -5.06
CA LYS A 33 11.09 -21.81 -5.96
C LYS A 33 9.95 -21.29 -6.84
N TYR A 34 8.93 -20.68 -6.24
CA TYR A 34 7.79 -20.14 -6.98
C TYR A 34 8.20 -19.04 -7.95
N LEU A 35 9.02 -18.06 -7.53
CA LEU A 35 9.45 -16.95 -8.38
C LEU A 35 10.35 -17.42 -9.52
N LEU A 36 11.18 -18.44 -9.30
CA LEU A 36 12.02 -19.03 -10.33
C LEU A 36 11.16 -19.77 -11.38
N ASP A 37 10.15 -20.51 -10.94
CA ASP A 37 9.24 -21.25 -11.82
C ASP A 37 8.26 -20.34 -12.58
N ALA A 38 7.74 -19.30 -11.92
CA ALA A 38 6.75 -18.41 -12.50
C ALA A 38 7.36 -17.25 -13.29
N TYR A 39 8.48 -16.69 -12.82
CA TYR A 39 9.05 -15.43 -13.33
C TYR A 39 10.54 -15.48 -13.67
N GLY A 40 11.21 -16.61 -13.44
CA GLY A 40 12.58 -16.86 -13.89
C GLY A 40 13.68 -16.21 -13.06
N PHE A 41 13.41 -15.79 -11.82
CA PHE A 41 14.42 -15.22 -10.93
C PHE A 41 14.35 -15.73 -9.48
N SER A 42 15.48 -15.66 -8.78
CA SER A 42 15.58 -15.89 -7.33
C SER A 42 15.60 -14.54 -6.61
N ILE A 43 14.66 -14.35 -5.68
CA ILE A 43 14.61 -13.15 -4.85
C ILE A 43 15.74 -13.16 -3.81
N THR A 44 16.16 -14.32 -3.31
CA THR A 44 17.29 -14.38 -2.38
C THR A 44 18.60 -13.95 -3.04
N ASN A 45 18.80 -14.25 -4.33
CA ASN A 45 19.96 -13.73 -5.07
C ASN A 45 19.95 -12.19 -5.17
N ILE A 46 18.77 -11.59 -5.42
CA ILE A 46 18.63 -10.13 -5.45
C ILE A 46 18.93 -9.52 -4.08
N VAL A 47 18.42 -10.12 -2.99
CA VAL A 47 18.67 -9.63 -1.63
C VAL A 47 20.13 -9.76 -1.23
N LYS A 48 20.79 -10.88 -1.55
CA LYS A 48 22.19 -11.15 -1.17
C LYS A 48 23.18 -10.30 -1.98
N ASN A 49 22.96 -10.19 -3.28
CA ASN A 49 23.97 -9.66 -4.21
C ASN A 49 23.62 -8.29 -4.79
N ASN A 50 22.37 -7.84 -4.66
CA ASN A 50 21.85 -6.58 -5.19
C ASN A 50 22.39 -6.22 -6.60
N PRO A 51 22.21 -7.12 -7.59
CA PRO A 51 22.75 -6.90 -8.92
C PRO A 51 22.11 -5.66 -9.57
N LYS A 52 22.84 -4.95 -10.43
CA LYS A 52 22.30 -3.80 -11.19
C LYS A 52 21.42 -4.22 -12.37
N GLU A 53 21.64 -5.43 -12.87
CA GLU A 53 20.92 -5.97 -14.02
C GLU A 53 20.56 -7.44 -13.78
N LEU A 54 19.44 -7.87 -14.35
CA LEU A 54 18.97 -9.25 -14.30
C LEU A 54 18.27 -9.59 -15.60
N THR A 55 18.83 -10.54 -16.33
CA THR A 55 18.24 -11.03 -17.57
C THR A 55 17.46 -12.32 -17.31
N ILE A 56 16.18 -12.29 -17.64
CA ILE A 56 15.29 -13.45 -17.65
C ILE A 56 15.35 -14.06 -19.05
N HIS A 57 15.67 -15.34 -19.14
CA HIS A 57 15.74 -16.05 -20.40
C HIS A 57 14.49 -16.92 -20.62
N PHE A 58 13.87 -16.79 -21.79
CA PHE A 58 12.65 -17.51 -22.16
C PHE A 58 12.92 -18.75 -23.03
N GLY A 59 14.08 -19.38 -22.84
CA GLY A 59 14.50 -20.57 -23.59
C GLY A 59 13.77 -21.85 -23.17
N GLY A 60 13.53 -22.75 -24.14
CA GLY A 60 12.93 -24.07 -23.92
C GLY A 60 11.46 -24.02 -23.45
N PRO A 61 10.87 -25.19 -23.12
CA PRO A 61 9.45 -25.27 -22.70
C PRO A 61 9.14 -24.45 -21.44
N ARG A 62 10.01 -24.51 -20.43
CA ARG A 62 9.86 -23.74 -19.18
C ARG A 62 9.94 -22.23 -19.44
N GLY A 63 10.91 -21.78 -20.22
CA GLY A 63 11.06 -20.36 -20.54
C GLY A 63 9.87 -19.79 -21.33
N LYS A 64 9.26 -20.58 -22.23
CA LYS A 64 8.01 -20.21 -22.90
C LYS A 64 6.86 -20.01 -21.91
N ALA A 65 6.70 -20.92 -20.93
CA ALA A 65 5.68 -20.78 -19.89
C ALA A 65 5.89 -19.53 -19.02
N ILE A 66 7.15 -19.26 -18.63
CA ILE A 66 7.51 -18.02 -17.92
C ILE A 66 7.13 -16.80 -18.76
N ARG A 67 7.49 -16.77 -20.04
CA ARG A 67 7.15 -15.66 -20.95
C ARG A 67 5.65 -15.42 -21.04
N GLN A 68 4.83 -16.48 -21.09
CA GLN A 68 3.37 -16.35 -21.06
C GLN A 68 2.89 -15.67 -19.78
N ASN A 69 3.50 -15.94 -18.63
CA ASN A 69 3.16 -15.24 -17.40
C ASN A 69 3.44 -13.74 -17.50
N TYR A 70 4.54 -13.32 -18.13
CA TYR A 70 4.85 -11.90 -18.38
C TYR A 70 3.85 -11.26 -19.37
N ILE A 71 3.55 -11.94 -20.47
CA ILE A 71 2.58 -11.47 -21.49
C ILE A 71 1.18 -11.30 -20.88
N ALA A 72 0.79 -12.20 -19.97
CA ALA A 72 -0.49 -12.15 -19.28
C ALA A 72 -0.59 -11.02 -18.25
N MET A 73 0.51 -10.36 -17.89
CA MET A 73 0.48 -9.21 -17.00
C MET A 73 -0.02 -7.98 -17.75
N THR A 74 -1.29 -7.65 -17.51
CA THR A 74 -1.90 -6.42 -18.02
C THR A 74 -2.16 -5.45 -16.88
N PHE A 75 -2.35 -4.18 -17.21
CA PHE A 75 -2.90 -3.16 -16.33
C PHE A 75 -3.98 -2.40 -17.10
N GLU A 76 -4.98 -1.87 -16.40
CA GLU A 76 -6.01 -1.03 -17.01
C GLU A 76 -5.72 0.42 -16.67
N THR A 77 -5.73 1.29 -17.68
CA THR A 77 -5.77 2.74 -17.53
C THR A 77 -7.16 3.25 -17.91
N VAL A 78 -7.59 4.32 -17.25
CA VAL A 78 -8.81 5.04 -17.62
C VAL A 78 -8.37 6.25 -18.44
N ALA A 79 -8.79 6.30 -19.71
CA ALA A 79 -8.51 7.44 -20.58
C ALA A 79 -9.35 8.65 -20.18
N ALA A 80 -8.97 9.84 -20.66
CA ALA A 80 -9.65 11.10 -20.35
C ALA A 80 -11.14 11.11 -20.77
N ASP A 81 -11.52 10.28 -21.74
CA ASP A 81 -12.89 10.07 -22.19
C ASP A 81 -13.70 9.07 -21.33
N GLY A 82 -13.09 8.54 -20.26
CA GLY A 82 -13.69 7.55 -19.36
C GLY A 82 -13.63 6.10 -19.87
N SER A 83 -13.06 5.86 -21.06
CA SER A 83 -12.87 4.50 -21.58
C SER A 83 -11.77 3.75 -20.81
N ILE A 84 -11.95 2.43 -20.66
CA ILE A 84 -10.96 1.57 -19.99
C ILE A 84 -10.10 0.92 -21.06
N LYS A 85 -8.79 1.17 -21.00
CA LYS A 85 -7.81 0.55 -21.89
C LYS A 85 -6.96 -0.44 -21.12
N SER A 86 -7.03 -1.72 -21.50
CA SER A 86 -6.13 -2.74 -20.98
C SER A 86 -4.83 -2.71 -21.77
N GLU A 87 -3.70 -2.44 -21.10
CA GLU A 87 -2.36 -2.46 -21.67
C GLU A 87 -1.50 -3.56 -21.06
N LYS A 88 -0.52 -4.07 -21.80
CA LYS A 88 0.47 -5.00 -21.25
C LYS A 88 1.45 -4.21 -20.38
N ILE A 89 1.81 -4.75 -19.21
CA ILE A 89 2.85 -4.18 -18.35
C ILE A 89 4.19 -4.15 -19.10
N PHE A 90 4.52 -5.25 -19.78
CA PHE A 90 5.72 -5.37 -20.61
C PHE A 90 5.31 -5.28 -22.09
N LYS A 91 5.58 -4.14 -22.72
CA LYS A 91 5.21 -3.88 -24.13
C LYS A 91 6.16 -4.56 -25.11
N GLU A 92 7.39 -4.76 -24.67
CA GLU A 92 8.54 -5.33 -25.36
C GLU A 92 8.62 -6.87 -25.27
N ILE A 93 7.72 -7.51 -24.51
CA ILE A 93 7.66 -8.98 -24.39
C ILE A 93 6.49 -9.51 -25.22
N ASP A 94 6.82 -10.26 -26.26
CA ASP A 94 5.89 -10.95 -27.15
C ASP A 94 6.28 -12.42 -27.41
N GLU A 95 5.62 -13.07 -28.36
CA GLU A 95 5.85 -14.49 -28.68
C GLU A 95 7.22 -14.80 -29.32
N THR A 96 7.95 -13.78 -29.73
CA THR A 96 9.28 -13.90 -30.35
C THR A 96 10.39 -13.51 -29.38
N THR A 97 10.09 -12.72 -28.36
CA THR A 97 11.05 -12.31 -27.32
C THR A 97 11.71 -13.52 -26.66
N THR A 98 13.04 -13.56 -26.67
CA THR A 98 13.86 -14.67 -26.11
C THR A 98 14.41 -14.36 -24.73
N SER A 99 14.48 -13.09 -24.35
CA SER A 99 14.90 -12.65 -23.03
C SER A 99 14.40 -11.26 -22.69
N TYR A 100 14.40 -10.92 -21.41
CA TYR A 100 14.07 -9.60 -20.90
C TYR A 100 15.06 -9.19 -19.81
N THR A 101 15.57 -7.96 -19.84
CA THR A 101 16.55 -7.49 -18.85
C THR A 101 15.98 -6.37 -18.00
N TYR A 102 15.88 -6.62 -16.69
CA TYR A 102 15.66 -5.59 -15.69
C TYR A 102 16.94 -4.80 -15.45
N ARG A 103 16.83 -3.48 -15.28
CA ARG A 103 17.95 -2.58 -14.97
C ARG A 103 17.59 -1.61 -13.86
N SER A 104 18.50 -1.39 -12.92
CA SER A 104 18.41 -0.35 -11.90
C SER A 104 19.82 0.19 -11.58
N PRO A 105 20.10 1.50 -11.78
CA PRO A 105 21.42 2.08 -11.54
C PRO A 105 21.94 1.87 -10.11
N THR A 106 21.03 1.90 -9.14
CA THR A 106 21.28 1.74 -7.69
C THR A 106 21.18 0.29 -7.21
N GLY A 107 20.95 -0.66 -8.11
CA GLY A 107 20.75 -2.08 -7.79
C GLY A 107 19.28 -2.49 -7.78
N LEU A 108 18.98 -3.71 -8.20
CA LEU A 108 17.61 -4.20 -8.36
C LEU A 108 16.85 -4.31 -7.04
N LEU A 109 17.53 -4.43 -5.90
CA LEU A 109 16.87 -4.43 -4.59
C LEU A 109 16.19 -3.09 -4.28
N SER A 110 16.60 -2.00 -4.95
CA SER A 110 15.95 -0.68 -4.85
C SER A 110 14.81 -0.48 -5.86
N ALA A 111 14.64 -1.38 -6.82
CA ALA A 111 13.54 -1.31 -7.77
C ALA A 111 12.26 -1.88 -7.12
N THR A 112 11.20 -1.08 -7.14
CA THR A 112 9.95 -1.30 -6.39
C THR A 112 9.39 -2.72 -6.52
N GLN A 113 9.40 -3.30 -7.72
CA GLN A 113 8.91 -4.66 -7.98
C GLN A 113 9.71 -5.76 -7.26
N PHE A 114 10.99 -5.55 -6.94
CA PHE A 114 11.81 -6.51 -6.19
C PHE A 114 11.91 -6.15 -4.72
N THR A 115 11.92 -4.87 -4.38
CA THR A 115 11.92 -4.39 -2.99
C THR A 115 10.72 -4.91 -2.22
N GLN A 116 9.52 -4.85 -2.82
CA GLN A 116 8.28 -5.24 -2.14
C GLN A 116 8.26 -6.73 -1.75
N PRO A 117 8.48 -7.70 -2.66
CA PRO A 117 8.63 -9.10 -2.29
C PRO A 117 9.71 -9.34 -1.23
N ALA A 118 10.87 -8.71 -1.40
CA ALA A 118 11.99 -8.93 -0.49
C ALA A 118 11.65 -8.53 0.96
N LEU A 119 11.06 -7.34 1.16
CA LEU A 119 10.64 -6.88 2.48
C LEU A 119 9.56 -7.79 3.07
N THR A 120 8.54 -8.15 2.27
CA THR A 120 7.46 -9.00 2.77
C THR A 120 7.93 -10.39 3.21
N LEU A 121 8.93 -10.95 2.52
CA LEU A 121 9.52 -12.23 2.87
C LEU A 121 10.40 -12.13 4.11
N MET A 122 11.20 -11.06 4.24
CA MET A 122 11.99 -10.81 5.45
C MET A 122 11.08 -10.72 6.67
N GLU A 123 9.99 -9.96 6.57
CA GLU A 123 9.03 -9.77 7.66
C GLU A 123 8.28 -11.07 8.00
N LYS A 124 7.80 -11.79 6.97
CA LYS A 124 7.11 -13.07 7.17
C LYS A 124 8.04 -14.13 7.76
N ALA A 125 9.28 -14.24 7.29
CA ALA A 125 10.27 -15.17 7.81
C ALA A 125 10.62 -14.88 9.28
N SER A 126 10.79 -13.60 9.61
CA SER A 126 11.02 -13.16 10.99
C SER A 126 9.83 -13.50 11.90
N PHE A 127 8.61 -13.28 11.41
CA PHE A 127 7.40 -13.60 12.15
C PHE A 127 7.22 -15.11 12.37
N GLU A 128 7.45 -15.94 11.34
CA GLU A 128 7.32 -17.40 11.46
C GLU A 128 8.35 -17.99 12.44
N ASP A 129 9.57 -17.44 12.49
CA ASP A 129 10.56 -17.82 13.50
C ASP A 129 10.10 -17.47 14.93
N MET A 130 9.56 -16.26 15.14
CA MET A 130 8.98 -15.86 16.42
C MET A 130 7.80 -16.76 16.83
N LYS A 131 6.93 -17.10 15.87
CA LYS A 131 5.77 -17.97 16.07
C LYS A 131 6.21 -19.39 16.46
N ALA A 132 7.21 -19.95 15.78
CA ALA A 132 7.76 -21.27 16.08
C ALA A 132 8.37 -21.34 17.50
N LYS A 133 8.86 -20.21 18.03
CA LYS A 133 9.39 -20.08 19.39
C LYS A 133 8.31 -19.80 20.44
N GLY A 134 7.03 -19.75 20.06
CA GLY A 134 5.92 -19.48 20.99
C GLY A 134 5.85 -18.03 21.49
N LEU A 135 6.47 -17.08 20.78
CA LEU A 135 6.56 -15.67 21.18
C LEU A 135 5.39 -14.81 20.68
N VAL A 136 4.40 -15.42 20.01
CA VAL A 136 3.29 -14.72 19.36
C VAL A 136 1.96 -15.02 20.07
N PRO A 137 1.36 -14.05 20.78
CA PRO A 137 0.05 -14.23 21.39
C PRO A 137 -1.07 -14.32 20.35
N ASN A 138 -2.02 -15.24 20.55
CA ASN A 138 -3.16 -15.48 19.64
C ASN A 138 -4.13 -14.29 19.48
N ASN A 139 -4.16 -13.37 20.45
CA ASN A 139 -5.03 -12.20 20.47
C ASN A 139 -4.31 -10.89 20.16
N SER A 140 -3.18 -10.97 19.46
CA SER A 140 -2.42 -9.79 19.10
C SER A 140 -3.14 -8.95 18.04
N THR A 141 -3.31 -7.66 18.33
CA THR A 141 -3.67 -6.65 17.33
C THR A 141 -2.50 -6.43 16.37
N PHE A 142 -2.80 -6.20 15.09
CA PHE A 142 -1.79 -5.99 14.07
C PHE A 142 -2.18 -4.97 13.00
N ALA A 143 -1.15 -4.31 12.49
CA ALA A 143 -1.23 -3.36 11.40
C ALA A 143 0.06 -3.44 10.58
N GLY A 144 0.06 -2.91 9.38
CA GLY A 144 1.30 -2.76 8.62
C GLY A 144 1.25 -1.51 7.77
N HIS A 145 2.33 -0.73 7.77
CA HIS A 145 2.37 0.53 7.05
C HIS A 145 2.52 0.28 5.54
N SER A 146 1.52 0.68 4.74
CA SER A 146 1.56 0.54 3.28
C SER A 146 1.80 -0.93 2.84
N LEU A 147 3.00 -1.27 2.38
CA LEU A 147 3.40 -2.62 2.01
C LEU A 147 3.24 -3.62 3.16
N GLY A 148 3.54 -3.19 4.39
CA GLY A 148 3.50 -4.05 5.57
C GLY A 148 2.11 -4.64 5.83
N GLU A 149 1.03 -4.05 5.30
CA GLU A 149 -0.33 -4.57 5.44
C GLU A 149 -0.45 -6.00 4.88
N TYR A 150 0.20 -6.26 3.74
CA TYR A 150 0.23 -7.60 3.12
C TYR A 150 1.00 -8.60 3.98
N SER A 151 2.15 -8.18 4.51
CA SER A 151 2.95 -8.99 5.42
C SER A 151 2.19 -9.32 6.70
N ALA A 152 1.51 -8.34 7.30
CA ALA A 152 0.76 -8.50 8.53
C ALA A 152 -0.41 -9.48 8.36
N LEU A 153 -1.19 -9.31 7.28
CA LEU A 153 -2.31 -10.18 6.95
C LEU A 153 -1.85 -11.61 6.65
N ALA A 154 -0.76 -11.78 5.90
CA ALA A 154 -0.21 -13.10 5.63
C ALA A 154 0.37 -13.76 6.89
N ALA A 155 1.00 -12.98 7.78
CA ALA A 155 1.62 -13.44 9.03
C ALA A 155 0.59 -13.87 10.08
N LEU A 156 -0.37 -13.01 10.41
CA LEU A 156 -1.29 -13.23 11.54
C LEU A 156 -2.62 -13.85 11.13
N ALA A 157 -3.16 -13.49 9.98
CA ALA A 157 -4.45 -13.96 9.52
C ALA A 157 -4.36 -15.08 8.48
N GLU A 158 -3.17 -15.37 7.96
CA GLU A 158 -2.90 -16.46 6.99
C GLU A 158 -3.81 -16.37 5.73
N VAL A 159 -4.22 -15.15 5.35
CA VAL A 159 -5.17 -14.93 4.25
C VAL A 159 -4.66 -15.39 2.89
N MET A 160 -3.33 -15.51 2.74
CA MET A 160 -2.65 -15.93 1.51
C MET A 160 -1.45 -16.83 1.83
N PRO A 161 -1.20 -17.88 1.03
CA PRO A 161 0.06 -18.60 1.09
C PRO A 161 1.21 -17.75 0.53
N ILE A 162 2.44 -18.13 0.86
CA ILE A 162 3.68 -17.39 0.50
C ILE A 162 3.75 -17.14 -1.01
N GLU A 163 3.42 -18.15 -1.82
CA GLU A 163 3.47 -18.10 -3.29
C GLU A 163 2.49 -17.05 -3.84
N SER A 164 1.31 -16.94 -3.23
CA SER A 164 0.33 -15.91 -3.60
C SER A 164 0.75 -14.54 -3.11
N LEU A 165 1.28 -14.43 -1.88
CA LEU A 165 1.80 -13.19 -1.32
C LEU A 165 2.86 -12.57 -2.23
N VAL A 166 3.91 -13.31 -2.57
CA VAL A 166 5.01 -12.79 -3.41
C VAL A 166 4.54 -12.42 -4.82
N SER A 167 3.59 -13.16 -5.37
CA SER A 167 2.96 -12.85 -6.66
C SER A 167 2.18 -11.53 -6.61
N VAL A 168 1.42 -11.30 -5.53
CA VAL A 168 0.65 -10.07 -5.30
C VAL A 168 1.55 -8.87 -5.14
N VAL A 169 2.57 -8.94 -4.28
CA VAL A 169 3.42 -7.77 -4.01
C VAL A 169 4.41 -7.49 -5.15
N PHE A 170 4.84 -8.51 -5.91
CA PHE A 170 5.57 -8.32 -7.16
C PHE A 170 4.73 -7.59 -8.20
N TYR A 171 3.50 -8.07 -8.43
CA TYR A 171 2.57 -7.44 -9.37
C TYR A 171 2.17 -6.03 -8.92
N ARG A 172 1.96 -5.80 -7.61
CA ARG A 172 1.73 -4.47 -7.04
C ARG A 172 2.86 -3.51 -7.40
N GLY A 173 4.11 -3.92 -7.20
CA GLY A 173 5.26 -3.11 -7.53
C GLY A 173 5.37 -2.79 -9.02
N LEU A 174 5.05 -3.74 -9.90
CA LEU A 174 5.00 -3.51 -11.34
C LEU A 174 3.87 -2.54 -11.73
N THR A 175 2.65 -2.75 -11.23
CA THR A 175 1.49 -1.88 -11.54
C THR A 175 1.76 -0.43 -11.11
N MET A 176 2.38 -0.22 -9.95
CA MET A 176 2.76 1.12 -9.50
C MET A 176 3.78 1.79 -10.45
N GLN A 177 4.74 1.00 -10.96
CA GLN A 177 5.80 1.51 -11.83
C GLN A 177 5.31 1.89 -13.23
N VAL A 178 4.39 1.12 -13.81
CA VAL A 178 3.86 1.37 -15.17
C VAL A 178 2.69 2.36 -15.19
N ALA A 179 2.10 2.67 -14.04
CA ALA A 179 1.00 3.64 -13.94
C ALA A 179 1.46 5.09 -14.18
N VAL A 180 2.76 5.35 -14.14
CA VAL A 180 3.33 6.67 -14.33
C VAL A 180 4.02 6.75 -15.68
N GLU A 181 3.72 7.80 -16.44
CA GLU A 181 4.41 8.10 -17.68
C GLU A 181 5.86 8.51 -17.41
N ARG A 182 6.77 8.02 -18.25
CA ARG A 182 8.20 8.22 -18.10
C ARG A 182 8.80 8.78 -19.38
N ASP A 183 9.80 9.63 -19.24
CA ASP A 183 10.56 10.16 -20.38
C ASP A 183 11.52 9.11 -20.97
N ALA A 184 12.25 9.48 -22.03
CA ALA A 184 13.22 8.60 -22.68
C ALA A 184 14.36 8.12 -21.77
N ALA A 185 14.61 8.82 -20.65
CA ALA A 185 15.59 8.45 -19.63
C ALA A 185 14.96 7.65 -18.47
N GLY A 186 13.67 7.30 -18.57
CA GLY A 186 12.94 6.56 -17.55
C GLY A 186 12.51 7.40 -16.34
N ARG A 187 12.62 8.73 -16.39
CA ARG A 187 12.27 9.63 -15.29
C ARG A 187 10.79 9.97 -15.31
N SER A 188 10.22 10.18 -14.13
CA SER A 188 8.83 10.59 -13.92
C SER A 188 8.76 12.05 -13.43
N ASN A 189 7.65 12.72 -13.72
CA ASN A 189 7.35 14.06 -13.21
C ASN A 189 6.69 14.05 -11.83
N TYR A 190 6.71 12.91 -11.12
CA TYR A 190 6.12 12.75 -9.80
C TYR A 190 7.17 12.32 -8.78
N SER A 191 6.91 12.63 -7.52
CA SER A 191 7.73 12.15 -6.40
C SER A 191 6.94 12.24 -5.08
N MET A 192 7.66 12.12 -3.97
CA MET A 192 7.14 12.22 -2.61
C MET A 192 8.11 13.00 -1.73
N CYS A 193 7.59 13.73 -0.75
CA CYS A 193 8.36 14.56 0.15
C CYS A 193 7.86 14.39 1.58
N ALA A 194 8.77 14.06 2.51
CA ALA A 194 8.44 14.07 3.92
C ALA A 194 8.36 15.51 4.44
N VAL A 195 7.30 15.83 5.18
CA VAL A 195 7.05 17.15 5.73
C VAL A 195 7.00 17.07 7.25
N ASN A 196 7.73 17.98 7.91
CA ASN A 196 7.69 18.16 9.36
C ASN A 196 7.11 19.53 9.71
N PRO A 197 5.78 19.60 9.99
CA PRO A 197 5.08 20.82 10.39
C PRO A 197 5.75 21.58 11.54
N SER A 198 6.24 20.86 12.56
CA SER A 198 6.90 21.46 13.73
C SER A 198 8.17 22.25 13.41
N ARG A 199 8.73 22.07 12.20
CA ARG A 199 9.88 22.84 11.71
C ARG A 199 9.47 24.17 11.09
N ILE A 200 8.21 24.39 10.77
CA ILE A 200 7.68 25.66 10.22
C ILE A 200 7.48 26.64 11.37
N SER A 201 6.55 26.35 12.28
CA SER A 201 6.31 27.09 13.52
C SER A 201 5.78 26.13 14.61
N LYS A 202 5.62 26.62 15.85
CA LYS A 202 5.02 25.84 16.95
C LYS A 202 3.51 25.67 16.81
N THR A 203 2.85 26.58 16.10
CA THR A 203 1.40 26.64 15.90
C THR A 203 0.95 25.96 14.60
N PHE A 204 1.88 25.71 13.68
CA PHE A 204 1.61 25.02 12.42
C PHE A 204 1.35 23.52 12.66
N ASN A 205 0.09 23.13 12.58
CA ASN A 205 -0.41 21.77 12.86
C ASN A 205 -0.82 21.02 11.57
N GLU A 206 -1.42 19.85 11.73
CA GLU A 206 -1.98 19.04 10.64
C GLU A 206 -2.99 19.80 9.77
N ALA A 207 -3.93 20.52 10.39
CA ALA A 207 -4.96 21.26 9.67
C ALA A 207 -4.37 22.39 8.82
N ALA A 208 -3.34 23.07 9.34
CA ALA A 208 -2.59 24.07 8.58
C ALA A 208 -1.84 23.45 7.39
N LEU A 209 -1.23 22.27 7.57
CA LEU A 209 -0.59 21.55 6.46
C LEU A 209 -1.61 21.16 5.39
N GLN A 210 -2.75 20.59 5.80
CA GLN A 210 -3.83 20.20 4.90
C GLN A 210 -4.33 21.41 4.12
N PHE A 211 -4.60 22.53 4.80
CA PHE A 211 -5.03 23.77 4.17
C PHE A 211 -4.03 24.28 3.11
N VAL A 212 -2.72 24.25 3.40
CA VAL A 212 -1.69 24.65 2.44
C VAL A 212 -1.63 23.71 1.24
N VAL A 213 -1.65 22.39 1.48
CA VAL A 213 -1.62 21.38 0.41
C VAL A 213 -2.83 21.50 -0.51
N ASP A 214 -4.03 21.62 0.05
CA ASP A 214 -5.28 21.76 -0.71
C ASP A 214 -5.29 23.03 -1.56
N ASN A 215 -4.85 24.16 -1.00
CA ASN A 215 -4.79 25.42 -1.74
C ASN A 215 -3.73 25.39 -2.85
N ILE A 216 -2.59 24.71 -2.66
CA ILE A 216 -1.60 24.54 -3.74
C ILE A 216 -2.22 23.71 -4.88
N ALA A 217 -2.88 22.59 -4.55
CA ALA A 217 -3.52 21.76 -5.55
C ALA A 217 -4.65 22.51 -6.28
N GLU A 218 -5.50 23.26 -5.56
CA GLU A 218 -6.60 24.06 -6.11
C GLU A 218 -6.08 25.16 -7.05
N GLU A 219 -5.08 25.94 -6.64
CA GLU A 219 -4.58 27.07 -7.43
C GLU A 219 -3.77 26.66 -8.66
N THR A 220 -3.00 25.57 -8.56
CA THR A 220 -2.09 25.15 -9.65
C THR A 220 -2.72 24.12 -10.58
N GLY A 221 -3.74 23.39 -10.11
CA GLY A 221 -4.29 22.22 -10.79
C GLY A 221 -3.31 21.04 -10.84
N TRP A 222 -2.16 21.11 -10.16
CA TRP A 222 -1.20 20.02 -10.09
C TRP A 222 -1.56 19.05 -8.96
N LEU A 223 -1.29 17.76 -9.17
CA LEU A 223 -1.49 16.74 -8.15
C LEU A 223 -0.60 17.03 -6.94
N LEU A 224 -1.20 17.18 -5.76
CA LEU A 224 -0.50 17.24 -4.48
C LEU A 224 -1.45 16.77 -3.38
N GLU A 225 -1.06 15.72 -2.66
CA GLU A 225 -1.88 15.13 -1.59
C GLU A 225 -1.00 14.71 -0.42
N ILE A 226 -1.52 14.80 0.81
CA ILE A 226 -0.92 14.15 1.97
C ILE A 226 -1.29 12.67 1.92
N VAL A 227 -0.30 11.80 1.77
CA VAL A 227 -0.49 10.36 1.57
C VAL A 227 -0.06 9.51 2.74
N ASN A 228 0.76 10.05 3.66
CA ASN A 228 1.08 9.37 4.91
C ASN A 228 0.89 10.32 6.10
N TYR A 229 0.02 9.92 7.02
CA TYR A 229 -0.24 10.57 8.30
C TYR A 229 0.49 9.76 9.38
N ASN A 230 1.81 9.98 9.52
CA ASN A 230 2.66 9.11 10.35
C ASN A 230 2.69 9.53 11.82
N ILE A 231 3.07 10.79 12.08
CA ILE A 231 3.18 11.32 13.44
C ILE A 231 2.57 12.71 13.46
N ALA A 232 1.56 12.89 14.32
CA ALA A 232 0.84 14.15 14.48
C ALA A 232 1.81 15.33 14.64
N ASN A 233 1.66 16.34 13.78
CA ASN A 233 2.44 17.58 13.74
C ASN A 233 3.96 17.41 13.52
N MET A 234 4.47 16.21 13.24
CA MET A 234 5.91 15.95 13.12
C MET A 234 6.32 15.24 11.84
N GLN A 235 5.50 14.30 11.35
CA GLN A 235 5.87 13.51 10.19
C GLN A 235 4.65 13.21 9.33
N TYR A 236 4.63 13.86 8.18
CA TYR A 236 3.71 13.61 7.09
C TYR A 236 4.50 13.30 5.82
N VAL A 237 3.86 12.71 4.82
CA VAL A 237 4.44 12.60 3.48
C VAL A 237 3.43 13.12 2.48
N CYS A 238 3.86 14.09 1.68
CA CYS A 238 3.10 14.60 0.54
C CYS A 238 3.59 13.92 -0.73
N ALA A 239 2.68 13.54 -1.61
CA ALA A 239 2.96 12.95 -2.91
C ALA A 239 2.29 13.77 -4.01
N GLY A 240 2.94 13.88 -5.16
CA GLY A 240 2.42 14.72 -6.22
C GLY A 240 3.38 14.96 -7.36
N ASP A 241 2.99 15.88 -8.23
CA ASP A 241 3.83 16.43 -9.29
C ASP A 241 5.07 17.10 -8.68
N LEU A 242 6.24 16.94 -9.30
CA LEU A 242 7.48 17.57 -8.85
C LEU A 242 7.30 19.09 -8.69
N ARG A 243 6.53 19.75 -9.57
CA ARG A 243 6.27 21.18 -9.50
C ARG A 243 5.46 21.55 -8.26
N ALA A 244 4.47 20.73 -7.92
CA ALA A 244 3.65 20.97 -6.73
C ALA A 244 4.45 20.76 -5.43
N LEU A 245 5.32 19.75 -5.41
CA LEU A 245 6.22 19.49 -4.27
C LEU A 245 7.26 20.59 -4.08
N ASP A 246 7.82 21.12 -5.17
CA ASP A 246 8.73 22.26 -5.13
C ASP A 246 8.02 23.55 -4.68
N THR A 247 6.80 23.77 -5.15
CA THR A 247 5.93 24.87 -4.70
C THR A 247 5.63 24.75 -3.20
N LEU A 248 5.29 23.55 -2.72
CA LEU A 248 5.08 23.27 -1.30
C LEU A 248 6.33 23.61 -0.46
N ALA A 249 7.52 23.23 -0.93
CA ALA A 249 8.77 23.61 -0.26
C ALA A 249 8.95 25.14 -0.24
N GLY A 250 8.66 25.83 -1.34
CA GLY A 250 8.71 27.29 -1.43
C GLY A 250 7.75 27.97 -0.45
N VAL A 251 6.48 27.56 -0.44
CA VAL A 251 5.43 28.12 0.43
C VAL A 251 5.75 27.89 1.90
N THR A 252 6.11 26.66 2.29
CA THR A 252 6.46 26.34 3.68
C THR A 252 7.72 27.07 4.16
N ASN A 253 8.72 27.27 3.28
CA ASN A 253 9.88 28.10 3.58
C ASN A 253 9.49 29.57 3.77
N PHE A 254 8.60 30.10 2.92
CA PHE A 254 8.14 31.48 3.02
C PHE A 254 7.39 31.73 4.34
N ILE A 255 6.42 30.87 4.67
CA ILE A 255 5.65 30.93 5.93
C ILE A 255 6.60 30.93 7.13
N LYS A 256 7.61 30.06 7.12
CA LYS A 256 8.63 29.99 8.19
C LYS A 256 9.43 31.28 8.32
N ILE A 257 9.93 31.83 7.20
CA ILE A 257 10.77 33.04 7.21
C ILE A 257 9.97 34.26 7.66
N GLN A 258 8.75 34.41 7.14
CA GLN A 258 7.85 35.52 7.47
C GLN A 258 7.15 35.35 8.82
N LYS A 259 7.29 34.18 9.46
CA LYS A 259 6.64 33.83 10.74
C LYS A 259 5.11 34.03 10.68
N ILE A 260 4.51 33.67 9.54
CA ILE A 260 3.06 33.75 9.36
C ILE A 260 2.43 32.65 10.22
N ASP A 261 1.53 33.05 11.11
CA ASP A 261 0.68 32.11 11.84
C ASP A 261 -0.59 31.85 11.04
N ILE A 262 -0.88 30.60 10.71
CA ILE A 262 -2.08 30.23 9.95
C ILE A 262 -3.27 29.97 10.88
N GLU A 263 -3.03 29.69 12.17
CA GLU A 263 -4.07 29.43 13.16
C GLU A 263 -4.73 30.70 13.69
N GLU A 264 -3.94 31.76 13.95
CA GLU A 264 -4.49 33.10 14.33
C GLU A 264 -5.38 33.71 13.24
N VAL A 265 -5.31 33.14 12.04
CA VAL A 265 -5.87 33.69 10.83
C VAL A 265 -7.18 32.96 10.45
N LYS A 266 -7.60 31.94 11.22
CA LYS A 266 -8.88 31.22 11.08
C LYS A 266 -10.13 32.10 11.21
N ASP A 267 -10.04 33.21 11.92
CA ASP A 267 -11.17 34.12 12.12
C ASP A 267 -11.55 34.92 10.85
N ASN A 268 -10.71 34.90 9.79
CA ASN A 268 -10.99 35.59 8.53
C ASN A 268 -10.61 34.78 7.28
N ILE A 269 -11.11 33.55 7.18
CA ILE A 269 -10.69 32.48 6.24
C ILE A 269 -10.51 32.91 4.76
N GLU A 270 -11.33 33.84 4.26
CA GLU A 270 -11.25 34.32 2.86
C GLU A 270 -10.06 35.25 2.62
N GLU A 271 -9.73 36.13 3.57
CA GLU A 271 -8.58 37.03 3.47
C GLU A 271 -7.26 36.23 3.52
N VAL A 272 -7.21 35.22 4.40
CA VAL A 272 -6.10 34.25 4.48
C VAL A 272 -5.88 33.56 3.15
N LYS A 273 -6.98 33.10 2.55
CA LYS A 273 -6.96 32.37 1.30
C LYS A 273 -6.40 33.29 0.22
N GLY A 274 -6.83 34.55 0.17
CA GLY A 274 -6.26 35.56 -0.73
C GLY A 274 -4.74 35.70 -0.60
N HIS A 275 -4.23 35.98 0.60
CA HIS A 275 -2.79 36.12 0.83
C HIS A 275 -2.01 34.84 0.53
N LEU A 276 -2.52 33.67 0.95
CA LEU A 276 -1.89 32.39 0.68
C LEU A 276 -1.82 32.11 -0.83
N ARG A 277 -2.89 32.41 -1.58
CA ARG A 277 -2.92 32.24 -3.04
C ARG A 277 -1.86 33.09 -3.74
N GLU A 278 -1.64 34.32 -3.29
CA GLU A 278 -0.57 35.17 -3.82
C GLU A 278 0.82 34.58 -3.57
N ILE A 279 1.06 34.06 -2.36
CA ILE A 279 2.31 33.36 -2.02
C ILE A 279 2.47 32.11 -2.91
N ILE A 280 1.42 31.31 -3.07
CA ILE A 280 1.41 30.11 -3.90
C ILE A 280 1.75 30.45 -5.35
N ARG A 281 1.11 31.46 -5.95
CA ARG A 281 1.37 31.89 -7.33
C ARG A 281 2.82 32.31 -7.51
N GLY A 282 3.33 33.15 -6.61
CA GLY A 282 4.73 33.57 -6.67
C GLY A 282 5.73 32.42 -6.51
N CYS A 283 5.41 31.40 -5.70
CA CYS A 283 6.22 30.19 -5.60
C CYS A 283 6.11 29.31 -6.86
N ALA A 284 4.91 29.12 -7.40
CA ALA A 284 4.66 28.32 -8.59
C ALA A 284 5.34 28.92 -9.84
N GLU A 285 5.31 30.24 -10.00
CA GLU A 285 6.04 30.95 -11.06
C GLU A 285 7.56 30.69 -10.98
N LYS A 286 8.13 30.76 -9.75
CA LYS A 286 9.55 30.44 -9.53
C LYS A 286 9.85 28.98 -9.86
N THR A 287 8.96 28.06 -9.51
CA THR A 287 9.09 26.64 -9.86
C THR A 287 9.06 26.42 -11.38
N LEU A 288 8.15 27.08 -12.10
CA LEU A 288 8.06 26.99 -13.56
C LEU A 288 9.27 27.59 -14.28
N ALA A 289 9.96 28.55 -13.66
CA ALA A 289 11.19 29.12 -14.19
C ALA A 289 12.43 28.22 -13.98
N LYS A 290 12.34 27.13 -13.22
CA LYS A 290 13.47 26.22 -12.97
C LYS A 290 13.77 25.35 -14.21
N PRO A 291 15.03 24.92 -14.39
CA PRO A 291 15.39 23.98 -15.45
C PRO A 291 14.64 22.64 -15.33
N THR A 292 14.35 22.02 -16.47
CA THR A 292 13.80 20.66 -16.56
C THR A 292 14.91 19.65 -16.95
N PRO A 293 14.98 18.45 -16.35
CA PRO A 293 14.08 17.92 -15.33
C PRO A 293 14.20 18.67 -13.99
N LEU A 294 13.08 18.83 -13.30
CA LEU A 294 13.05 19.50 -12.01
C LEU A 294 13.66 18.59 -10.94
N GLU A 295 14.68 19.09 -10.24
CA GLU A 295 15.27 18.39 -9.09
C GLU A 295 14.75 19.00 -7.79
N LEU A 296 14.19 18.16 -6.91
CA LEU A 296 13.68 18.61 -5.62
C LEU A 296 14.82 18.84 -4.62
N GLU A 297 14.81 20.01 -4.00
CA GLU A 297 15.75 20.37 -2.95
C GLU A 297 15.13 20.25 -1.56
N ARG A 298 15.97 20.09 -0.54
CA ARG A 298 15.54 20.08 0.85
C ARG A 298 15.16 21.50 1.29
N GLY A 299 13.96 21.68 1.81
CA GLY A 299 13.54 22.91 2.49
C GLY A 299 13.76 22.86 4.01
N PHE A 300 13.27 23.87 4.72
CA PHE A 300 13.36 23.89 6.19
C PHE A 300 12.50 22.80 6.85
N ALA A 301 11.34 22.52 6.26
CA ALA A 301 10.36 21.56 6.76
C ALA A 301 10.13 20.38 5.81
N THR A 302 10.70 20.41 4.61
CA THR A 302 10.45 19.44 3.54
C THR A 302 11.73 18.65 3.19
N ILE A 303 11.62 17.33 3.11
CA ILE A 303 12.73 16.42 2.77
C ILE A 303 12.27 15.50 1.62
N PRO A 304 12.76 15.71 0.38
CA PRO A 304 12.42 14.85 -0.75
C PRO A 304 12.85 13.38 -0.50
N LEU A 305 11.96 12.44 -0.83
CA LEU A 305 12.23 11.00 -0.71
C LEU A 305 12.94 10.51 -1.97
N ARG A 306 14.28 10.45 -1.91
CA ARG A 306 15.12 10.03 -3.03
C ARG A 306 14.81 8.59 -3.46
N GLY A 307 14.76 8.37 -4.77
CA GLY A 307 14.49 7.05 -5.36
C GLY A 307 13.00 6.69 -5.43
N ILE A 308 12.10 7.59 -5.02
CA ILE A 308 10.66 7.44 -5.17
C ILE A 308 10.16 8.41 -6.24
N ASP A 309 9.53 7.85 -7.27
CA ASP A 309 9.10 8.57 -8.47
C ASP A 309 7.66 8.25 -8.88
N VAL A 310 6.90 7.64 -7.98
CA VAL A 310 5.47 7.31 -8.13
C VAL A 310 4.70 7.88 -6.93
N PRO A 311 3.61 8.63 -7.13
CA PRO A 311 2.85 9.24 -6.04
C PRO A 311 1.85 8.24 -5.45
N PHE A 312 2.33 7.18 -4.81
CA PHE A 312 1.45 6.12 -4.32
C PHE A 312 0.60 6.56 -3.11
N HIS A 313 -0.54 5.87 -2.95
CA HIS A 313 -1.66 6.22 -2.04
C HIS A 313 -2.39 7.52 -2.36
N SER A 314 -1.99 8.24 -3.42
CA SER A 314 -2.77 9.37 -3.93
C SER A 314 -3.90 8.93 -4.85
N THR A 315 -4.82 9.85 -5.13
CA THR A 315 -5.91 9.63 -6.10
C THR A 315 -5.43 9.34 -7.51
N PHE A 316 -4.18 9.69 -7.86
CA PHE A 316 -3.57 9.42 -9.16
C PHE A 316 -3.64 7.93 -9.56
N LEU A 317 -3.39 7.02 -8.61
CA LEU A 317 -3.39 5.57 -8.88
C LEU A 317 -4.78 4.94 -8.79
N ARG A 318 -5.86 5.72 -8.58
CA ARG A 318 -7.22 5.18 -8.41
C ARG A 318 -7.71 4.42 -9.65
N SER A 319 -7.31 4.86 -10.84
CA SER A 319 -7.62 4.20 -12.12
C SER A 319 -7.08 2.75 -12.17
N GLY A 320 -5.92 2.50 -11.58
CA GLY A 320 -5.27 1.19 -11.51
C GLY A 320 -5.83 0.22 -10.46
N VAL A 321 -6.81 0.63 -9.64
CA VAL A 321 -7.32 -0.20 -8.53
C VAL A 321 -8.17 -1.38 -9.04
N LYS A 322 -8.97 -1.18 -10.09
CA LYS A 322 -9.85 -2.23 -10.64
C LYS A 322 -9.08 -3.48 -11.11
N PRO A 323 -8.03 -3.38 -11.95
CA PRO A 323 -7.26 -4.55 -12.38
C PRO A 323 -6.54 -5.22 -11.20
N PHE A 324 -5.97 -4.43 -10.29
CA PHE A 324 -5.31 -4.97 -9.10
C PHE A 324 -6.28 -5.74 -8.20
N ARG A 325 -7.51 -5.23 -8.00
CA ARG A 325 -8.57 -5.96 -7.29
C ARG A 325 -8.92 -7.29 -7.98
N SER A 326 -9.05 -7.30 -9.31
CA SER A 326 -9.30 -8.54 -10.07
C SER A 326 -8.15 -9.54 -9.90
N PHE A 327 -6.91 -9.06 -9.77
CA PHE A 327 -5.75 -9.90 -9.46
C PHE A 327 -5.82 -10.48 -8.05
N LEU A 328 -6.16 -9.66 -7.04
CA LEU A 328 -6.34 -10.10 -5.66
C LEU A 328 -7.41 -11.19 -5.54
N LEU A 329 -8.55 -11.06 -6.23
CA LEU A 329 -9.62 -12.06 -6.21
C LEU A 329 -9.19 -13.43 -6.77
N LYS A 330 -8.15 -13.49 -7.60
CA LYS A 330 -7.56 -14.75 -8.10
C LYS A 330 -6.53 -15.34 -7.13
N LYS A 331 -5.96 -14.53 -6.23
CA LYS A 331 -4.86 -14.90 -5.33
C LYS A 331 -5.28 -15.11 -3.89
N ILE A 332 -6.38 -14.49 -3.46
CA ILE A 332 -6.97 -14.66 -2.14
C ILE A 332 -8.17 -15.61 -2.29
N ASN A 333 -8.06 -16.81 -1.74
CA ASN A 333 -9.17 -17.76 -1.75
C ASN A 333 -10.17 -17.38 -0.65
N LYS A 334 -11.47 -17.40 -0.96
CA LYS A 334 -12.51 -17.16 0.04
C LYS A 334 -12.42 -18.14 1.22
N THR A 335 -12.03 -19.39 0.98
CA THR A 335 -11.95 -20.42 2.03
C THR A 335 -10.73 -20.27 2.95
N SER A 336 -9.72 -19.47 2.57
CA SER A 336 -8.57 -19.19 3.44
C SER A 336 -8.79 -18.01 4.38
N ILE A 337 -9.94 -17.32 4.29
CA ILE A 337 -10.25 -16.17 5.15
C ILE A 337 -10.97 -16.65 6.40
N ASP A 338 -10.33 -16.46 7.55
CA ASP A 338 -10.91 -16.66 8.87
C ASP A 338 -11.21 -15.28 9.51
N PRO A 339 -12.49 -14.86 9.57
CA PRO A 339 -12.87 -13.57 10.15
C PRO A 339 -12.45 -13.42 11.62
N SER A 340 -12.34 -14.51 12.40
CA SER A 340 -11.97 -14.44 13.82
C SER A 340 -10.52 -14.00 14.05
N LYS A 341 -9.66 -14.15 13.02
CA LYS A 341 -8.28 -13.63 13.02
C LYS A 341 -8.21 -12.15 12.62
N LEU A 342 -9.29 -11.58 12.06
CA LEU A 342 -9.34 -10.21 11.53
C LEU A 342 -10.13 -9.26 12.43
N VAL A 343 -11.34 -9.65 12.82
CA VAL A 343 -12.28 -8.78 13.55
C VAL A 343 -11.67 -8.33 14.87
N GLY A 344 -11.62 -7.02 15.08
CA GLY A 344 -11.04 -6.37 16.27
C GLY A 344 -9.50 -6.45 16.38
N LYS A 345 -8.83 -7.21 15.51
CA LYS A 345 -7.38 -7.44 15.56
C LYS A 345 -6.63 -6.72 14.45
N TYR A 346 -7.16 -6.74 13.24
CA TYR A 346 -6.55 -6.11 12.08
C TYR A 346 -6.91 -4.62 12.03
N ILE A 347 -5.93 -3.73 11.86
CA ILE A 347 -6.15 -2.30 11.64
C ILE A 347 -5.68 -1.94 10.21
N PRO A 348 -6.60 -1.71 9.26
CA PRO A 348 -6.25 -1.33 7.89
C PRO A 348 -5.75 0.11 7.78
N ASN A 349 -4.88 0.38 6.81
CA ASN A 349 -4.44 1.77 6.54
C ASN A 349 -5.57 2.67 6.03
N VAL A 350 -6.54 2.11 5.27
CA VAL A 350 -7.60 2.90 4.63
C VAL A 350 -8.55 3.53 5.66
N THR A 351 -8.95 2.78 6.69
CA THR A 351 -9.96 3.23 7.67
C THR A 351 -9.35 3.63 9.01
N ALA A 352 -8.13 3.16 9.33
CA ALA A 352 -7.45 3.37 10.61
C ALA A 352 -8.32 3.01 11.84
N LYS A 353 -9.26 2.07 11.68
CA LYS A 353 -10.11 1.54 12.75
C LYS A 353 -9.96 0.01 12.80
N PRO A 354 -10.08 -0.64 13.97
CA PRO A 354 -10.13 -2.09 14.04
C PRO A 354 -11.18 -2.65 13.08
N PHE A 355 -10.76 -3.62 12.27
CA PHE A 355 -11.60 -4.24 11.26
C PHE A 355 -12.84 -4.85 11.90
N ALA A 356 -14.01 -4.58 11.31
CA ALA A 356 -15.28 -5.09 11.80
C ALA A 356 -16.20 -5.45 10.63
N LEU A 357 -17.15 -6.36 10.88
CA LEU A 357 -18.17 -6.77 9.92
C LEU A 357 -19.54 -6.18 10.26
N THR A 358 -19.57 -4.91 10.67
CA THR A 358 -20.81 -4.18 10.97
C THR A 358 -21.20 -3.24 9.85
N LYS A 359 -22.47 -2.83 9.79
CA LYS A 359 -22.97 -1.91 8.76
C LYS A 359 -22.22 -0.59 8.78
N GLU A 360 -21.97 -0.05 9.98
CA GLU A 360 -21.25 1.20 10.21
C GLU A 360 -19.83 1.14 9.62
N TYR A 361 -19.16 0.01 9.80
CA TYR A 361 -17.82 -0.20 9.24
C TYR A 361 -17.84 -0.19 7.70
N PHE A 362 -18.83 -0.83 7.08
CA PHE A 362 -19.01 -0.82 5.62
C PHE A 362 -19.38 0.58 5.10
N GLU A 363 -20.20 1.33 5.83
CA GLU A 363 -20.54 2.73 5.50
C GLU A 363 -19.30 3.63 5.53
N ASP A 364 -18.44 3.48 6.53
CA ASP A 364 -17.18 4.23 6.63
C ASP A 364 -16.22 3.89 5.48
N VAL A 365 -16.07 2.61 5.13
CA VAL A 365 -15.29 2.20 3.95
C VAL A 365 -15.89 2.79 2.66
N TYR A 366 -17.22 2.81 2.53
CA TYR A 366 -17.89 3.35 1.36
C TYR A 366 -17.67 4.86 1.21
N LYS A 367 -17.77 5.63 2.30
CA LYS A 367 -17.51 7.08 2.31
C LYS A 367 -16.11 7.41 1.79
N LEU A 368 -15.11 6.62 2.18
CA LEU A 368 -13.71 6.85 1.78
C LEU A 368 -13.41 6.38 0.36
N THR A 369 -14.02 5.29 -0.10
CA THR A 369 -13.60 4.62 -1.35
C THR A 369 -14.58 4.79 -2.51
N ASN A 370 -15.84 5.10 -2.23
CA ASN A 370 -16.97 5.02 -3.14
C ASN A 370 -17.02 3.68 -3.91
N SER A 371 -16.70 2.57 -3.24
CA SER A 371 -16.60 1.24 -3.88
C SER A 371 -17.99 0.71 -4.28
N PRO A 372 -18.24 0.41 -5.58
CA PRO A 372 -19.53 -0.14 -6.02
C PRO A 372 -19.86 -1.49 -5.39
N LYS A 373 -18.84 -2.28 -5.03
CA LYS A 373 -19.03 -3.59 -4.37
C LYS A 373 -19.52 -3.43 -2.93
N ILE A 374 -18.98 -2.46 -2.21
CA ILE A 374 -19.42 -2.14 -0.85
C ILE A 374 -20.82 -1.51 -0.89
N GLY A 375 -21.08 -0.59 -1.82
CA GLY A 375 -22.41 -0.01 -2.02
C GLY A 375 -23.49 -1.07 -2.30
N ALA A 376 -23.17 -2.07 -3.13
CA ALA A 376 -24.09 -3.18 -3.40
C ALA A 376 -24.36 -4.06 -2.17
N VAL A 377 -23.38 -4.23 -1.27
CA VAL A 377 -23.58 -4.94 0.01
C VAL A 377 -24.47 -4.13 0.94
N LEU A 378 -24.19 -2.83 1.10
CA LEU A 378 -24.98 -1.91 1.94
C LEU A 378 -26.45 -1.83 1.49
N ALA A 379 -26.70 -1.77 0.18
CA ALA A 379 -28.05 -1.75 -0.38
C ALA A 379 -28.84 -3.04 -0.11
N ASN A 380 -28.15 -4.15 0.18
CA ASN A 380 -28.75 -5.46 0.43
C ASN A 380 -28.36 -5.99 1.82
N TRP A 381 -28.12 -5.12 2.80
CA TRP A 381 -27.55 -5.50 4.11
C TRP A 381 -28.36 -6.59 4.82
N GLU A 382 -29.69 -6.49 4.80
CA GLU A 382 -30.59 -7.44 5.46
C GLU A 382 -30.39 -8.90 5.01
N LYS A 383 -29.97 -9.11 3.75
CA LYS A 383 -29.66 -10.45 3.23
C LYS A 383 -28.51 -11.11 3.99
N TYR A 384 -27.55 -10.32 4.46
CA TYR A 384 -26.36 -10.81 5.15
C TYR A 384 -26.56 -10.93 6.67
N ASN A 385 -27.60 -10.29 7.20
CA ASN A 385 -27.93 -10.30 8.63
C ASN A 385 -28.78 -11.53 9.04
N GLN A 386 -29.45 -12.18 8.07
CA GLN A 386 -30.30 -13.34 8.33
C GLN A 386 -29.52 -14.65 8.61
N ASP A 387 -28.26 -14.75 8.18
CA ASP A 387 -27.45 -15.96 8.41
C ASP A 387 -26.89 -16.05 9.86
N GLU A 388 -26.85 -14.95 10.63
CA GLU A 388 -26.43 -14.95 12.04
C GLU A 388 -27.53 -15.42 13.01
N THR A 389 -28.81 -15.35 12.60
CA THR A 389 -29.94 -15.80 13.45
C THR A 389 -30.28 -17.28 13.28
N ALA A 390 -29.88 -17.90 12.16
CA ALA A 390 -30.10 -19.33 11.92
C ALA A 390 -29.11 -20.26 12.65
N THR A 391 -27.92 -19.76 13.01
CA THR A 391 -26.88 -20.57 13.68
C THR A 391 -26.97 -20.56 15.22
N ASN A 392 -27.80 -19.70 15.82
CA ASN A 392 -28.04 -19.63 17.26
C ASN A 392 -29.41 -20.23 17.69
N GLY A 393 -30.10 -20.94 16.79
CA GLY A 393 -31.49 -21.41 16.98
C GLY A 393 -31.68 -22.92 17.14
N VAL A 394 -30.66 -23.67 17.59
CA VAL A 394 -30.80 -25.11 17.88
C VAL A 394 -30.26 -25.44 19.28
N GLU A 395 -30.88 -24.88 20.31
CA GLU A 395 -30.99 -25.51 21.64
C GLU A 395 -32.37 -25.14 22.20
N GLY A 396 -33.34 -26.03 22.02
CA GLY A 396 -34.71 -25.76 22.42
C GLY A 396 -35.75 -26.82 22.02
N SER A 397 -35.48 -28.09 22.32
CA SER A 397 -36.48 -29.17 22.41
C SER A 397 -35.94 -30.18 23.44
N ASP A 398 -36.61 -30.65 24.48
CA ASP A 398 -38.03 -30.84 24.75
C ASP A 398 -38.23 -30.77 26.27
N SER A 399 -39.32 -30.15 26.72
CA SER A 399 -39.94 -30.50 28.01
C SER A 399 -41.29 -31.12 27.71
N SER A 400 -41.28 -32.44 27.51
CA SER A 400 -42.51 -33.22 27.46
C SER A 400 -43.01 -33.46 28.88
N SER A 401 -44.21 -32.95 29.13
CA SER A 401 -45.04 -33.25 30.29
C SER A 401 -45.36 -34.74 30.33
N GLY A 402 -44.76 -35.45 31.28
CA GLY A 402 -45.14 -36.81 31.67
C GLY A 402 -45.59 -36.82 33.13
N GLU A 403 -46.90 -36.95 33.33
CA GLU A 403 -47.52 -37.27 34.63
C GLU A 403 -46.95 -38.59 35.16
N TYR A 404 -46.54 -38.62 36.43
CA TYR A 404 -46.48 -39.86 37.21
C TYR A 404 -46.74 -39.55 38.69
N GLU A 405 -47.88 -40.03 39.17
CA GLU A 405 -48.24 -40.14 40.58
C GLU A 405 -47.43 -41.26 41.27
N GLY A 406 -47.03 -41.03 42.53
CA GLY A 406 -47.26 -42.01 43.59
C GLY A 406 -46.11 -42.93 44.04
N SER A 407 -45.84 -42.83 45.36
CA SER A 407 -45.09 -43.74 46.26
C SER A 407 -43.56 -43.68 46.15
N GLY A 408 -42.75 -43.63 47.20
CA GLY A 408 -42.95 -43.83 48.63
C GLY A 408 -41.68 -44.50 49.20
N ARG A 409 -41.20 -43.99 50.35
CA ARG A 409 -40.18 -44.56 51.26
C ARG A 409 -38.68 -44.45 50.93
N ALA A 410 -38.02 -43.61 51.73
CA ALA A 410 -36.86 -43.88 52.59
C ALA A 410 -36.02 -45.14 52.33
N ALA A 411 -34.72 -44.96 52.08
CA ALA A 411 -33.62 -45.13 53.05
C ALA A 411 -32.32 -44.61 52.43
#